data_AF-A0A4Y5N1R5-F1
#
_entry.id   AF-A0A4Y5N1R5-F1
#
_cell.length_a   1.000
_cell.length_b   1.000
_cell.length_c   1.000
_cell.angle_alpha   90.00
_cell.angle_beta   90.00
_cell.angle_gamma   90.00
#
_symmetry.space_group_name_H-M   'P 1'
#
loop_
_entity.id
_entity.type
_entity.pdbx_description
1 polymer ?
#
loop_
_entity_poly.entity_id
_entity_poly.type
_entity_poly.pdbx_seq_one_letter_code
_entity_poly.pdbx_strand_id
1 'polypeptide(L)'
;MDKPKVLFSKSKKSFHKPLPPIQSGDQIDYQNIDLIRRFISQQGKILSRRVNRLTLKQQRLLTHAVKQARILAFLPFAKTESLEKIKTRIREARLKKAEEARLKAKEARLKAKEARKQNKKTFRKIFINPKRSKLNTETS
;
A
#
# COMPACT_ATOMS: atom_id res chain seq x y z
N MET A 1 29.39 -27.04 -40.37
CA MET A 1 28.39 -25.94 -40.38
C MET A 1 28.50 -25.22 -39.05
N ASP A 2 29.50 -24.37 -38.91
CA ASP A 2 29.80 -23.68 -37.66
C ASP A 2 29.34 -22.23 -37.75
N LYS A 3 28.30 -21.90 -36.97
CA LYS A 3 27.75 -20.54 -36.93
C LYS A 3 28.78 -19.61 -36.27
N PRO A 4 29.06 -18.41 -36.83
CA PRO A 4 29.98 -17.47 -36.20
C PRO A 4 29.36 -16.92 -34.91
N LYS A 5 30.17 -16.88 -33.84
CA LYS A 5 29.81 -16.23 -32.57
C LYS A 5 29.80 -14.72 -32.80
N VAL A 6 28.61 -14.12 -32.88
CA VAL A 6 28.44 -12.67 -32.93
C VAL A 6 28.99 -12.08 -31.64
N LEU A 7 30.16 -11.45 -31.72
CA LEU A 7 30.72 -10.66 -30.62
C LEU A 7 29.87 -9.40 -30.49
N PHE A 8 28.96 -9.39 -29.52
CA PHE A 8 28.16 -8.23 -29.17
C PHE A 8 29.10 -7.11 -28.69
N SER A 9 29.52 -6.21 -29.60
CA SER A 9 30.29 -5.03 -29.25
C SER A 9 29.34 -4.08 -28.53
N LYS A 10 29.31 -4.18 -27.19
CA LYS A 10 28.65 -3.17 -26.36
C LYS A 10 29.36 -1.86 -26.68
N SER A 11 28.64 -0.92 -27.31
CA SER A 11 29.12 0.45 -27.41
C SER A 11 29.46 0.88 -25.98
N LYS A 12 30.70 1.31 -25.76
CA LYS A 12 31.12 1.91 -24.49
C LYS A 12 30.40 3.24 -24.40
N LYS A 13 29.09 3.22 -24.11
CA LYS A 13 28.32 4.42 -23.85
C LYS A 13 28.99 5.04 -22.64
N SER A 14 29.65 6.17 -22.85
CA SER A 14 30.33 6.90 -21.80
C SER A 14 29.29 7.12 -20.70
N PHE A 15 29.52 6.48 -19.56
CA PHE A 15 28.80 6.82 -18.35
C PHE A 15 29.32 8.21 -17.96
N HIS A 16 28.85 9.26 -18.65
CA HIS A 16 29.04 10.62 -18.22
C HIS A 16 28.40 10.69 -16.84
N LYS A 17 29.25 10.63 -15.82
CA LYS A 17 28.83 10.82 -14.45
C LYS A 17 28.33 12.26 -14.39
N PRO A 18 27.03 12.47 -14.12
CA PRO A 18 26.51 13.81 -13.96
C PRO A 18 27.28 14.47 -12.82
N LEU A 19 27.56 15.76 -12.99
CA LEU A 19 28.26 16.55 -11.99
C LEU A 19 27.47 16.49 -10.67
N PRO A 20 28.17 16.42 -9.52
CA PRO A 20 27.49 16.45 -8.23
C PRO A 20 26.69 17.75 -8.10
N PRO A 21 25.47 17.72 -7.54
CA PRO A 21 24.64 18.93 -7.39
C PRO A 21 25.26 20.00 -6.50
N ILE A 22 26.14 19.60 -5.58
CA ILE A 22 26.84 20.50 -4.64
C ILE A 22 28.19 20.86 -5.25
N GLN A 23 28.43 22.16 -5.43
CA GLN A 23 29.69 22.68 -5.93
C GLN A 23 30.71 22.81 -4.78
N SER A 24 32.00 22.92 -5.11
CA SER A 24 33.08 23.00 -4.10
C SER A 24 33.00 24.23 -3.19
N GLY A 25 32.25 25.27 -3.58
CA GLY A 25 32.06 26.49 -2.79
C GLY A 25 30.89 26.43 -1.79
N ASP A 26 30.01 25.43 -1.90
CA ASP A 26 28.87 25.29 -1.00
C ASP A 26 29.32 24.68 0.33
N GLN A 27 29.24 25.44 1.42
CA GLN A 27 29.49 24.94 2.77
C GLN A 27 28.30 24.07 3.23
N ILE A 28 28.57 22.81 3.57
CA ILE A 28 27.58 21.84 4.03
C ILE A 28 27.51 21.89 5.56
N ASP A 29 26.76 22.85 6.08
CA ASP A 29 26.57 23.09 7.52
C ASP A 29 25.12 22.93 7.96
N TYR A 30 24.92 22.63 9.25
CA TYR A 30 23.59 22.43 9.85
C TYR A 30 22.70 23.68 9.80
N GLN A 31 23.29 24.86 9.64
CA GLN A 31 22.60 26.14 9.53
C GLN A 31 21.95 26.32 8.15
N ASN A 32 22.51 25.70 7.11
CA ASN A 32 22.00 25.82 5.74
C ASN A 32 20.87 24.80 5.50
N ILE A 33 19.72 25.07 6.10
CA ILE A 33 18.54 24.19 6.08
C ILE A 33 18.04 23.97 4.65
N ASP A 34 18.10 24.98 3.79
CA ASP A 34 17.61 24.91 2.41
C ASP A 34 18.46 23.99 1.53
N LEU A 35 19.77 23.92 1.78
CA LEU A 35 20.63 22.94 1.14
C LEU A 35 20.32 21.54 1.67
N ILE A 36 20.25 21.37 2.99
CA ILE A 36 20.01 20.06 3.62
C ILE A 36 18.65 19.48 3.22
N ARG A 37 17.60 20.31 3.12
CA ARG A 37 16.23 19.89 2.77
C ARG A 37 16.14 19.20 1.41
N ARG A 38 17.03 19.51 0.46
CA ARG A 38 17.08 18.88 -0.87
C ARG A 38 17.55 17.43 -0.82
N PHE A 39 18.30 17.06 0.22
CA PHE A 39 18.94 15.74 0.35
C PHE A 39 18.27 14.83 1.38
N ILE A 40 17.12 15.25 1.91
CA ILE A 40 16.24 14.44 2.77
C ILE A 40 14.94 14.12 2.04
N SER A 41 14.34 12.99 2.38
CA SER A 41 13.02 12.63 1.86
C SER A 41 11.92 13.48 2.53
N GLN A 42 10.71 13.46 1.96
CA GLN A 42 9.55 14.11 2.57
C GLN A 42 9.21 13.55 3.97
N GLN A 43 9.62 12.30 4.23
CA GLN A 43 9.52 11.65 5.54
C GLN A 43 10.63 12.10 6.51
N GLY A 44 11.57 12.93 6.07
CA GLY A 44 12.71 13.38 6.85
C GLY A 44 13.88 12.39 6.88
N LYS A 45 13.88 11.30 6.09
CA LYS A 45 14.99 10.33 6.05
C LYS A 45 16.13 10.84 5.16
N ILE A 46 17.38 10.58 5.53
CA ILE A 46 18.55 10.95 4.71
C ILE A 46 18.56 10.10 3.44
N LEU A 47 18.63 10.73 2.28
CA LEU A 47 18.73 10.02 1.00
C LEU A 47 20.13 9.40 0.82
N SER A 48 20.18 8.27 0.14
CA SER A 48 21.44 7.57 -0.10
C SER A 48 22.34 8.32 -1.08
N ARG A 49 23.66 8.11 -0.97
CA ARG A 49 24.65 8.70 -1.88
C ARG A 49 24.37 8.42 -3.36
N ARG A 50 23.86 7.23 -3.69
CA ARG A 50 23.53 6.83 -5.08
C ARG A 50 22.40 7.67 -5.67
N VAL A 51 21.43 8.05 -4.84
CA VAL A 51 20.30 8.90 -5.22
C VAL A 51 20.76 10.35 -5.37
N ASN A 52 21.51 10.86 -4.38
CA ASN A 52 21.97 12.24 -4.36
C ASN A 52 23.12 12.52 -5.34
N ARG A 53 23.78 11.47 -5.84
CA ARG A 53 24.95 11.53 -6.74
C ARG A 53 26.10 12.39 -6.18
N LEU A 54 26.28 12.33 -4.86
CA LEU A 54 27.34 13.04 -4.15
C LEU A 54 28.64 12.23 -4.06
N THR A 55 29.74 12.95 -3.84
CA THR A 55 31.00 12.33 -3.42
C THR A 55 30.87 11.73 -2.02
N LEU A 56 31.75 10.79 -1.66
CA LEU A 56 31.72 10.18 -0.33
C LEU A 56 31.98 11.22 0.78
N LYS A 57 32.89 12.17 0.53
CA LYS A 57 33.22 13.25 1.48
C LYS A 57 32.00 14.14 1.73
N GLN A 58 31.33 14.61 0.66
CA GLN A 58 30.12 15.42 0.77
C GLN A 58 29.01 14.67 1.50
N GLN A 59 28.77 13.39 1.19
CA GLN A 59 27.73 12.61 1.89
C GLN A 59 28.01 12.49 3.40
N ARG A 60 29.28 12.31 3.81
CA ARG A 60 29.66 12.25 5.24
C ARG A 60 29.37 13.57 5.95
N LEU A 61 29.81 14.69 5.35
CA LEU A 61 29.55 16.04 5.88
C LEU A 61 28.04 16.30 5.99
N LEU A 62 27.30 15.99 4.94
CA LEU A 62 25.84 16.14 4.91
C LEU A 62 25.15 15.30 5.99
N THR A 63 25.59 14.06 6.19
CA THR A 63 25.04 13.19 7.23
C THR A 63 25.28 13.77 8.62
N HIS A 64 26.45 14.38 8.85
CA HIS A 64 26.78 15.05 10.10
C HIS A 64 25.90 16.29 10.31
N ALA A 65 25.81 17.16 9.31
CA ALA A 65 25.00 18.37 9.33
C ALA A 65 23.51 18.08 9.57
N VAL A 66 22.94 17.05 8.91
CA VAL A 66 21.56 16.61 9.13
C VAL A 66 21.35 16.14 10.58
N LYS A 67 22.29 15.36 11.13
CA LYS A 67 22.18 14.87 12.50
C LYS A 67 22.22 16.02 13.51
N GLN A 68 23.11 16.98 13.33
CA GLN A 68 23.17 18.20 14.15
C GLN A 68 21.86 19.00 14.05
N ALA A 69 21.38 19.26 12.83
CA ALA A 69 20.12 19.98 12.60
C ALA A 69 18.90 19.29 13.24
N ARG A 70 18.90 17.95 13.33
CA ARG A 70 17.85 17.20 14.05
C ARG A 70 17.94 17.34 15.57
N ILE A 71 19.15 17.30 16.12
CA ILE A 71 19.36 17.52 17.57
C ILE A 71 18.91 18.93 17.97
N LEU A 72 19.18 19.92 17.11
CA LEU A 72 18.75 21.31 17.28
C LEU A 72 17.28 21.57 16.87
N ALA A 73 16.51 20.52 16.57
CA ALA A 73 15.10 20.59 16.18
C ALA A 73 14.78 21.40 14.89
N PHE A 74 15.78 21.75 14.07
CA PHE A 74 15.55 22.35 12.74
C PHE A 74 14.93 21.37 11.73
N LEU A 75 15.17 20.06 11.92
CA LEU A 75 14.66 19.00 11.06
C LEU A 75 14.02 17.87 11.87
N PRO A 76 12.93 17.25 11.38
CA PRO A 76 12.32 16.10 12.03
C PRO A 76 13.18 14.84 11.87
N PHE A 77 13.19 13.97 12.89
CA PHE A 77 13.89 12.68 12.85
C PHE A 77 13.29 11.71 11.84
N ALA A 78 11.97 11.56 11.87
CA ALA A 78 11.18 10.86 10.86
C ALA A 78 9.71 11.28 11.01
N LYS A 79 9.02 11.51 9.89
CA LYS A 79 7.56 11.49 9.88
C LYS A 79 7.14 10.03 10.00
N THR A 80 6.79 9.60 11.21
CA THR A 80 5.76 8.57 11.37
C THR A 80 4.55 9.07 10.59
N GLU A 81 3.78 8.17 9.94
CA GLU A 81 2.55 8.62 9.27
C GLU A 81 1.80 9.57 10.23
N SER A 82 1.46 10.76 9.75
CA SER A 82 0.79 11.77 10.58
C SER A 82 -0.34 11.06 11.31
N LEU A 83 -0.35 11.09 12.65
CA LEU A 83 -1.26 10.28 13.46
C LEU A 83 -2.71 10.38 12.97
N GLU A 84 -3.07 11.52 12.38
CA GLU A 84 -4.34 11.76 11.69
C GLU A 84 -4.66 10.77 10.57
N LYS A 85 -3.72 10.41 9.71
CA LYS A 85 -3.89 9.39 8.65
C LYS A 85 -4.10 8.00 9.20
N ILE A 86 -3.45 7.68 10.33
CA ILE A 86 -3.65 6.39 11.01
C ILE A 86 -5.05 6.36 11.63
N LYS A 87 -5.46 7.44 12.30
CA LYS A 87 -6.81 7.58 12.90
C LYS A 87 -7.92 7.48 11.85
N THR A 88 -7.77 8.16 10.70
CA THR A 88 -8.77 8.10 9.63
C THR A 88 -8.90 6.70 9.05
N ARG A 89 -7.79 6.01 8.76
CA ARG A 89 -7.79 4.61 8.31
C ARG A 89 -8.49 3.68 9.31
N ILE A 90 -8.21 3.82 10.61
CA ILE A 90 -8.87 3.03 11.65
C ILE A 90 -10.38 3.31 11.68
N ARG A 91 -10.78 4.59 11.56
CA ARG A 91 -12.19 4.99 11.51
C ARG A 91 -12.90 4.40 10.29
N GLU A 92 -12.30 4.52 9.11
CA GLU A 92 -12.82 3.96 7.86
C GLU A 92 -12.93 2.43 7.91
N ALA A 93 -11.93 1.73 8.45
CA ALA A 93 -11.98 0.28 8.62
C ALA A 93 -13.12 -0.16 9.57
N ARG A 94 -13.35 0.60 10.65
CA ARG A 94 -14.49 0.36 11.56
C ARG A 94 -15.83 0.56 10.86
N LEU A 95 -15.97 1.62 10.06
CA LEU A 95 -17.19 1.90 9.30
C LEU A 95 -17.47 0.79 8.27
N LYS A 96 -16.46 0.36 7.51
CA LYS A 96 -16.59 -0.75 6.55
C LYS A 96 -17.05 -2.04 7.23
N LYS A 97 -16.44 -2.40 8.36
CA LYS A 97 -16.83 -3.60 9.14
C LYS A 97 -18.29 -3.52 9.63
N ALA A 98 -18.75 -2.34 10.02
CA ALA A 98 -20.13 -2.13 10.44
C ALA A 98 -21.13 -2.24 9.27
N GLU A 99 -20.77 -1.74 8.08
CA GLU A 99 -21.58 -1.86 6.87
C GLU A 99 -21.67 -3.32 6.39
N GLU A 100 -20.56 -4.04 6.37
CA GLU A 100 -20.52 -5.48 6.04
C GLU A 100 -21.40 -6.28 7.01
N ALA A 101 -21.33 -6.01 8.31
CA ALA A 101 -22.20 -6.65 9.30
C ALA A 101 -23.69 -6.35 9.05
N ARG A 102 -24.02 -5.12 8.67
CA ARG A 102 -25.40 -4.73 8.30
C ARG A 102 -25.89 -5.45 7.05
N LEU A 103 -25.07 -5.56 6.01
CA LEU A 103 -25.40 -6.27 4.78
C LEU A 103 -25.60 -7.76 5.05
N LYS A 104 -24.70 -8.38 5.80
CA LYS A 104 -24.80 -9.78 6.22
C LYS A 104 -26.08 -10.06 7.01
N ALA A 105 -26.48 -9.15 7.90
CA ALA A 105 -27.74 -9.26 8.63
C ALA A 105 -28.98 -9.12 7.72
N LYS A 106 -28.93 -8.20 6.73
CA LYS A 106 -30.00 -8.06 5.72
C LYS A 106 -30.15 -9.31 4.87
N GLU A 107 -29.05 -9.87 4.38
CA GLU A 107 -29.03 -11.12 3.62
C GLU A 107 -29.59 -12.29 4.43
N ALA A 108 -29.14 -12.45 5.68
CA ALA A 108 -29.67 -13.49 6.57
C ALA A 108 -31.18 -13.35 6.77
N ARG A 109 -31.69 -12.12 6.91
CA ARG A 109 -33.12 -11.85 7.06
C ARG A 109 -33.91 -12.19 5.80
N LEU A 110 -33.38 -11.90 4.61
CA LEU A 110 -34.01 -12.28 3.34
C LEU A 110 -34.05 -13.80 3.17
N LYS A 111 -32.92 -14.47 3.42
CA LYS A 111 -32.82 -15.93 3.40
C LYS A 111 -33.83 -16.59 4.35
N ALA A 112 -34.02 -16.04 5.55
CA ALA A 112 -35.03 -16.52 6.49
C ALA A 112 -36.48 -16.31 5.99
N LYS A 113 -36.78 -15.18 5.33
CA LYS A 113 -38.09 -14.94 4.71
C LYS A 113 -38.37 -15.91 3.57
N GLU A 114 -37.38 -16.17 2.73
CA GLU A 114 -37.47 -17.14 1.63
C GLU A 114 -37.70 -18.56 2.16
N ALA A 115 -36.93 -18.99 3.15
CA ALA A 115 -37.11 -20.28 3.81
C ALA A 115 -38.51 -20.42 4.41
N ARG A 116 -39.04 -19.38 5.09
CA ARG A 116 -40.43 -19.37 5.58
C ARG A 116 -41.46 -19.49 4.44
N LYS A 117 -41.23 -18.81 3.31
CA LYS A 117 -42.11 -18.90 2.13
C LYS A 117 -42.10 -20.30 1.52
N GLN A 118 -40.93 -20.93 1.44
CA GLN A 118 -40.79 -22.32 0.98
C GLN A 118 -41.48 -23.29 1.94
N ASN A 119 -41.28 -23.16 3.26
CA ASN A 119 -41.96 -23.98 4.25
C ASN A 119 -43.49 -23.83 4.21
N LYS A 120 -44.00 -22.61 3.98
CA LYS A 120 -45.45 -22.40 3.79
C LYS A 120 -45.96 -23.05 2.51
N LYS A 121 -45.16 -23.06 1.43
CA LYS A 121 -45.48 -23.71 0.16
C LYS A 121 -45.45 -25.24 0.28
N THR A 122 -44.45 -25.81 0.96
CA THR A 122 -44.36 -27.26 1.23
C THR A 122 -45.49 -27.70 2.15
N PHE A 123 -45.80 -26.96 3.22
CA PHE A 123 -46.92 -27.25 4.11
C PHE A 123 -48.27 -27.27 3.37
N ARG A 124 -48.53 -26.26 2.52
CA ARG A 124 -49.74 -26.24 1.66
C ARG A 124 -49.80 -27.45 0.72
N LYS A 125 -48.67 -27.86 0.14
CA LYS A 125 -48.60 -29.01 -0.78
C LYS A 125 -48.82 -30.35 -0.05
N ILE A 126 -48.34 -30.49 1.19
CA ILE A 126 -48.42 -31.71 1.99
C ILE A 126 -49.78 -31.84 2.69
N PHE A 127 -50.27 -30.78 3.34
CA PHE A 127 -51.43 -30.84 4.24
C PHE A 127 -52.75 -30.31 3.64
N ILE A 128 -52.70 -29.34 2.72
CA ILE A 128 -53.94 -28.70 2.20
C ILE A 128 -54.37 -29.30 0.85
N ASN A 129 -53.41 -29.61 -0.04
CA ASN A 129 -53.68 -30.26 -1.34
C ASN A 129 -53.00 -31.64 -1.45
N PRO A 130 -53.38 -32.65 -0.64
CA PRO A 130 -52.70 -33.94 -0.60
C PRO A 130 -52.95 -34.82 -1.83
N LYS A 131 -54.00 -34.54 -2.63
CA LYS A 131 -54.39 -35.32 -3.82
C LYS A 131 -53.46 -35.05 -5.01
N ARG A 132 -52.21 -35.50 -4.92
CA ARG A 132 -51.35 -35.82 -6.07
C ARG A 132 -50.12 -36.69 -5.74
N SER A 133 -49.94 -37.15 -4.49
CA SER A 133 -48.76 -37.92 -4.09
C SER A 133 -49.01 -39.41 -3.80
N LYS A 134 -50.21 -39.92 -4.09
CA LYS A 134 -50.52 -41.36 -4.01
C LYS A 134 -51.02 -41.84 -5.36
N LEU A 135 -50.09 -42.19 -6.24
CA LEU A 135 -50.25 -43.02 -7.44
C LEU A 135 -48.79 -43.25 -7.87
N ASN A 136 -48.19 -44.33 -7.36
CA ASN A 136 -46.99 -45.04 -7.84
C ASN A 136 -46.46 -45.98 -6.74
N THR A 137 -47.33 -46.79 -6.13
CA THR A 137 -46.94 -47.96 -5.31
C THR A 137 -48.06 -48.98 -5.37
N GLU A 138 -48.38 -49.50 -6.54
CA GLU A 138 -49.27 -50.66 -6.71
C GLU A 138 -49.21 -51.10 -8.18
N THR A 139 -48.14 -51.80 -8.54
CA THR A 139 -48.18 -52.84 -9.57
C THR A 139 -47.15 -53.90 -9.17
N SER A 140 -47.68 -55.11 -9.05
CA SER A 140 -47.11 -56.44 -8.85
C SER A 140 -45.67 -56.69 -9.25
#